data_AF-A0A7Y3CHN2-F1
#
_entry.id   AF-A0A7Y3CHN2-F1
#
_cell.length_a   1.000
_cell.length_b   1.000
_cell.length_c   1.000
_cell.angle_alpha   90.00
_cell.angle_beta   90.00
_cell.angle_gamma   90.00
#
_symmetry.space_group_name_H-M   'P 1'
#
loop_
_entity.id
_entity.type
_entity.pdbx_description
1 polymer ?
#
loop_
_entity_poly.entity_id
_entity_poly.type
_entity_poly.pdbx_seq_one_letter_code
_entity_poly.pdbx_strand_id
1 'polypeptide(L)'
;MQKKWTYKDYEIKEGLKPESATFRYFFAVSENGIKKSNYCVWIKDDALSRFDPDKNFATIISSERENWSKWIKEKIDAQDFENRALKFDQTGETEINLSQMKEHVDMD
;
A
#
# COMPACT_ATOMS: atom_id res chain seq x y z
N MET A 1 10.57 -3.48 -9.23
CA MET A 1 11.34 -4.41 -8.38
C MET A 1 10.52 -4.69 -7.13
N GLN A 2 10.17 -5.95 -6.86
CA GLN A 2 9.55 -6.31 -5.58
C GLN A 2 10.63 -6.23 -4.50
N LYS A 3 10.33 -5.55 -3.39
CA LYS A 3 11.21 -5.50 -2.22
C LYS A 3 10.58 -6.32 -1.11
N LYS A 4 11.43 -6.91 -0.27
CA LYS A 4 11.02 -7.74 0.86
C LYS A 4 11.75 -7.28 2.10
N TRP A 5 11.03 -7.14 3.19
CA TRP A 5 11.57 -6.82 4.50
C TRP A 5 10.77 -7.54 5.57
N THR A 6 11.33 -7.61 6.78
CA THR A 6 10.71 -8.27 7.92
C THR A 6 10.48 -7.28 9.04
N TYR A 7 9.45 -7.53 9.83
CA TYR A 7 9.16 -6.77 11.04
C TYR A 7 8.50 -7.69 12.06
N LYS A 8 9.17 -7.87 13.20
CA LYS A 8 8.85 -8.94 14.17
C LYS A 8 8.83 -10.29 13.46
N ASP A 9 7.79 -11.10 13.70
CA ASP A 9 7.57 -12.41 13.08
C ASP A 9 6.89 -12.34 11.70
N TYR A 10 6.71 -11.13 11.17
CA TYR A 10 6.03 -10.90 9.90
C TYR A 10 7.01 -10.60 8.76
N GLU A 11 6.71 -11.17 7.61
CA GLU A 11 7.33 -10.91 6.33
C GLU A 11 6.43 -10.00 5.49
N ILE A 12 7.00 -8.89 5.01
CA ILE A 12 6.32 -7.89 4.21
C ILE A 12 6.95 -7.87 2.81
N LYS A 13 6.13 -8.17 1.81
CA LYS A 13 6.49 -8.03 0.40
C LYS A 13 5.83 -6.78 -0.14
N GLU A 14 6.61 -5.90 -0.74
CA GLU A 14 6.13 -4.66 -1.31
C GLU A 14 6.41 -4.55 -2.81
N GLY A 15 5.53 -3.87 -3.53
CA GLY A 15 5.72 -3.67 -4.96
C GLY A 15 4.63 -2.84 -5.62
N LEU A 16 4.99 -2.22 -6.73
CA LEU A 16 4.06 -1.53 -7.61
C LEU A 16 3.33 -2.56 -8.49
N LYS A 17 2.01 -2.42 -8.66
CA LYS A 17 1.25 -3.27 -9.59
C LYS A 17 1.59 -2.89 -11.04
N PRO A 18 2.07 -3.83 -11.87
CA PRO A 18 2.74 -3.52 -13.14
C PRO A 18 1.85 -2.98 -14.28
N GLU A 19 0.53 -2.90 -14.13
CA GLU A 19 -0.39 -2.56 -15.24
C GLU A 19 -1.50 -1.57 -14.85
N SER A 20 -1.26 -0.75 -13.83
CA SER A 20 -2.28 0.17 -13.33
C SER A 20 -2.09 1.57 -13.92
N ALA A 21 -3.12 2.08 -14.59
CA ALA A 21 -3.22 3.49 -15.00
C ALA A 21 -3.24 4.46 -13.79
N THR A 22 -3.37 3.90 -12.58
CA THR A 22 -3.31 4.64 -11.31
C THR A 22 -2.16 4.11 -10.47
N PHE A 23 -1.53 4.97 -9.68
CA PHE A 23 -0.47 4.54 -8.78
C PHE A 23 -1.05 3.63 -7.69
N ARG A 24 -0.63 2.36 -7.68
CA ARG A 24 -1.03 1.37 -6.69
C ARG A 24 0.19 0.61 -6.20
N TYR A 25 0.56 0.85 -4.95
CA TYR A 25 1.70 0.23 -4.30
C TYR A 25 1.20 -0.70 -3.20
N PHE A 26 1.56 -1.98 -3.27
CA PHE A 26 1.01 -3.02 -2.42
C PHE A 26 2.02 -3.46 -1.37
N PHE A 27 1.50 -3.85 -0.22
CA PHE A 27 2.21 -4.54 0.86
C PHE A 27 1.43 -5.82 1.20
N ALA A 28 2.04 -6.97 0.98
CA ALA A 28 1.50 -8.25 1.44
C ALA A 28 2.23 -8.66 2.71
N VAL A 29 1.47 -8.83 3.80
CA VAL A 29 1.98 -9.27 5.10
C VAL A 29 1.70 -10.75 5.26
N SER A 30 2.73 -11.49 5.67
CA SER A 30 2.68 -12.92 5.90
C SER A 30 3.40 -13.28 7.20
N GLU A 31 2.92 -14.32 7.88
CA GLU A 31 3.53 -14.85 9.10
C GLU A 31 3.80 -16.33 8.84
N ASN A 32 5.03 -16.80 9.06
CA ASN A 32 5.43 -18.18 8.79
C ASN A 32 5.06 -18.68 7.37
N GLY A 33 5.15 -17.80 6.37
CA GLY A 33 4.79 -18.10 4.98
C GLY A 33 3.29 -18.09 4.68
N ILE A 34 2.43 -17.90 5.68
CA ILE A 34 0.98 -17.80 5.53
C ILE A 34 0.61 -16.32 5.36
N LYS A 35 -0.05 -15.99 4.26
CA LYS A 35 -0.56 -14.63 4.00
C LYS A 35 -1.60 -14.25 5.05
N LYS A 36 -1.40 -13.11 5.72
CA LYS A 36 -2.32 -12.56 6.72
C LYS A 36 -3.20 -11.47 6.12
N SER A 37 -2.57 -10.50 5.43
CA SER A 37 -3.26 -9.28 5.01
C SER A 37 -2.61 -8.65 3.79
N ASN A 38 -3.38 -7.82 3.08
CA ASN A 38 -2.88 -6.92 2.06
C ASN A 38 -3.20 -5.49 2.42
N TYR A 39 -2.22 -4.64 2.24
CA TYR A 39 -2.39 -3.21 2.31
C TYR A 39 -2.05 -2.61 0.94
N CYS A 40 -2.76 -1.56 0.57
CA CYS A 40 -2.57 -0.88 -0.70
C CYS A 40 -2.43 0.62 -0.45
N VAL A 41 -1.46 1.25 -1.08
CA VAL A 41 -1.43 2.70 -1.22
C VAL A 41 -1.93 3.03 -2.60
N TRP A 42 -3.02 3.79 -2.65
CA TRP A 42 -3.67 4.19 -3.89
C TRP A 42 -3.63 5.70 -4.03
N ILE A 43 -2.82 6.20 -4.96
CA ILE A 43 -2.78 7.63 -5.29
C ILE A 43 -3.52 7.83 -6.61
N LYS A 44 -4.58 8.66 -6.59
CA LYS A 44 -5.27 9.05 -7.82
C LYS A 44 -4.36 9.91 -8.69
N ASP A 45 -4.54 9.85 -10.00
CA ASP A 45 -3.70 10.58 -10.96
C ASP A 45 -3.59 12.08 -10.65
N ASP A 46 -4.71 12.71 -10.29
CA ASP A 46 -4.75 14.13 -9.97
C ASP A 46 -3.99 14.47 -8.66
N ALA A 47 -3.85 13.50 -7.75
CA ALA A 47 -3.08 13.68 -6.52
C ALA A 47 -1.59 13.38 -6.68
N LEU A 48 -1.14 12.79 -7.79
CA LEU A 48 0.28 12.42 -7.99
C LEU A 48 1.21 13.62 -7.97
N SER A 49 0.77 14.75 -8.54
CA SER A 49 1.53 16.00 -8.59
C SER A 49 1.85 16.57 -7.20
N ARG A 50 1.12 16.15 -6.15
CA ARG A 50 1.40 16.53 -4.76
C ARG A 50 2.65 15.85 -4.20
N PHE A 51 3.00 14.69 -4.75
CA PHE A 51 4.15 13.88 -4.31
C PHE A 51 5.36 14.08 -5.21
N ASP A 52 5.12 14.20 -6.52
CA ASP A 52 6.14 14.46 -7.51
C ASP A 52 5.51 15.21 -8.70
N PRO A 53 6.01 16.40 -9.06
CA PRO A 53 5.41 17.22 -10.12
C PRO A 53 5.45 16.52 -11.50
N ASP A 54 6.43 15.67 -11.74
CA ASP A 54 6.58 14.85 -12.95
C ASP A 54 5.78 13.54 -12.88
N LYS A 55 5.03 13.31 -11.79
CA LYS A 55 4.26 12.10 -11.50
C LYS A 55 5.14 10.83 -11.57
N ASN A 56 6.43 10.96 -11.27
CA ASN A 56 7.38 9.87 -11.39
C ASN A 56 7.21 8.86 -10.25
N PHE A 57 6.72 7.67 -10.59
CA PHE A 57 6.42 6.64 -9.60
C PHE A 57 7.66 6.20 -8.80
N ALA A 58 8.84 6.16 -9.42
CA ALA A 58 10.05 5.76 -8.72
C ALA A 58 10.45 6.81 -7.68
N THR A 59 10.31 8.10 -8.01
CA THR A 59 10.54 9.21 -7.05
C THR A 59 9.54 9.16 -5.91
N ILE A 60 8.24 9.02 -6.22
CA ILE A 60 7.17 8.94 -5.22
C ILE A 60 7.42 7.77 -4.25
N ILE A 61 7.72 6.57 -4.77
CA ILE A 61 8.05 5.41 -3.92
C ILE A 61 9.28 5.71 -3.07
N SER A 62 10.32 6.34 -3.63
CA SER A 62 11.56 6.57 -2.89
C SER A 62 11.37 7.54 -1.73
N SER A 63 10.52 8.55 -1.90
CA SER A 63 10.20 9.56 -0.88
C SER A 63 9.23 9.02 0.19
N GLU A 64 8.18 8.30 -0.22
CA GLU A 64 7.08 7.95 0.67
C GLU A 64 7.16 6.53 1.26
N ARG A 65 8.03 5.67 0.73
CA ARG A 65 8.13 4.28 1.18
C ARG A 65 8.38 4.15 2.68
N GLU A 66 9.14 5.06 3.28
CA GLU A 66 9.37 5.01 4.73
C GLU A 66 8.07 5.33 5.51
N ASN A 67 7.30 6.33 5.08
CA ASN A 67 6.01 6.69 5.68
C ASN A 67 5.02 5.52 5.57
N TRP A 68 4.90 4.92 4.39
CA TRP A 68 4.03 3.75 4.21
C TRP A 68 4.52 2.55 5.01
N SER A 69 5.83 2.33 5.10
CA SER A 69 6.37 1.25 5.93
C SER A 69 6.08 1.47 7.42
N LYS A 70 6.08 2.72 7.91
CA LYS A 70 5.66 3.05 9.29
C LYS A 70 4.18 2.74 9.48
N TRP A 71 3.33 3.16 8.55
CA TRP A 71 1.91 2.85 8.56
C TRP A 71 1.64 1.34 8.64
N ILE A 72 2.34 0.50 7.85
CA ILE A 72 2.21 -0.97 7.93
C ILE A 72 2.62 -1.50 9.31
N LYS A 73 3.72 -0.98 9.88
CA LYS A 73 4.18 -1.39 11.21
C LYS A 73 3.13 -1.07 12.27
N GLU A 74 2.53 0.12 12.22
CA GLU A 74 1.46 0.51 13.14
C GLU A 74 0.25 -0.45 13.06
N LYS A 75 -0.11 -0.94 11.87
CA LYS A 75 -1.17 -1.96 11.73
C LYS A 75 -0.77 -3.31 12.32
N ILE A 76 0.47 -3.74 12.10
CA ILE A 76 1.00 -4.96 12.70
C ILE A 76 1.04 -4.85 14.23
N ASP A 77 1.47 -3.71 14.78
CA ASP A 77 1.46 -3.43 16.22
C ASP A 77 0.04 -3.45 16.81
N ALA A 78 -0.94 -2.92 16.09
CA ALA A 78 -2.35 -2.96 16.47
C ALA A 78 -3.01 -4.34 16.25
N GLN A 79 -2.28 -5.33 15.71
CA GLN A 79 -2.82 -6.62 15.26
C GLN A 79 -4.00 -6.48 14.28
N ASP A 80 -4.02 -5.37 13.52
CA ASP A 80 -5.05 -5.03 12.57
C ASP A 80 -4.73 -5.63 11.21
N PHE A 81 -5.20 -6.86 11.00
CA PHE A 81 -4.93 -7.65 9.79
C PHE A 81 -6.03 -7.53 8.74
N GLU A 82 -6.83 -6.48 8.79
CA GLU A 82 -7.83 -6.22 7.78
C GLU A 82 -7.18 -5.72 6.48
N ASN A 83 -7.73 -6.10 5.32
CA ASN A 83 -7.24 -5.54 4.08
C ASN A 83 -7.59 -4.04 4.02
N ARG A 84 -6.59 -3.16 3.95
CA ARG A 84 -6.81 -1.70 3.94
C ARG A 84 -6.14 -1.03 2.74
N ALA A 85 -6.75 0.05 2.29
CA ALA A 85 -6.19 0.93 1.29
C ALA A 85 -6.01 2.34 1.87
N LEU A 86 -4.78 2.85 1.83
CA LEU A 86 -4.47 4.25 2.07
C LEU A 86 -4.64 5.00 0.75
N LYS A 87 -5.75 5.73 0.63
CA LYS A 87 -6.13 6.42 -0.59
C LYS A 87 -5.76 7.89 -0.50
N PHE A 88 -5.11 8.40 -1.54
CA PHE A 88 -4.80 9.81 -1.70
C PHE A 88 -5.56 10.38 -2.90
N ASP A 89 -6.30 11.46 -2.65
CA ASP A 89 -6.97 12.24 -3.69
C ASP A 89 -6.74 13.75 -3.50
N GLN A 90 -7.46 14.59 -4.24
CA GLN A 90 -7.34 16.05 -4.16
C GLN A 90 -7.61 16.60 -2.76
N THR A 91 -8.48 15.94 -2.00
CA THR A 91 -8.95 16.42 -0.70
C THR A 91 -8.03 16.02 0.45
N GLY A 92 -7.25 14.94 0.28
CA GLY A 92 -6.36 14.47 1.34
C GLY A 92 -6.05 12.99 1.26
N GLU A 93 -5.66 12.46 2.43
CA GLU A 93 -5.45 11.04 2.69
C GLU A 93 -6.71 10.47 3.36
N THR A 94 -7.13 9.28 2.96
CA THR A 94 -8.23 8.55 3.58
C THR A 94 -7.90 7.07 3.63
N GLU A 95 -8.00 6.46 4.81
CA GLU A 95 -7.87 5.02 4.96
C GLU A 95 -9.21 4.34 4.75
N ILE A 96 -9.25 3.32 3.90
CA ILE A 96 -10.47 2.59 3.56
C ILE A 96 -10.25 1.10 3.79
N ASN A 97 -11.21 0.45 4.43
CA ASN A 97 -11.21 -1.00 4.57
C ASN A 97 -11.65 -1.63 3.24
N LEU A 98 -10.74 -2.36 2.59
CA LEU A 98 -11.00 -3.04 1.31
C LEU A 98 -12.04 -4.16 1.48
N SER A 99 -12.16 -4.75 2.66
CA SER A 99 -13.18 -5.76 2.95
C SER A 99 -14.59 -5.17 3.03
N GLN A 100 -14.72 -3.86 3.26
CA GLN A 100 -16.00 -3.15 3.29
C GLN A 100 -16.40 -2.58 1.92
N MET A 101 -15.47 -2.50 0.96
CA MET A 101 -15.81 -2.23 -0.43
C MET A 101 -16.37 -3.50 -1.06
N LYS A 102 -17.71 -3.58 -1.19
CA LYS A 102 -18.43 -4.66 -1.90
C LYS A 102 -18.08 -4.80 -3.39
N GLU A 103 -17.21 -3.97 -3.94
CA GLU A 103 -16.70 -4.16 -5.30
C GLU A 103 -15.57 -5.18 -5.23
N HIS A 104 -15.87 -6.39 -5.69
CA HIS A 104 -14.91 -7.46 -5.95
C HIS A 104 -13.62 -6.89 -6.56
N VAL A 105 -12.59 -6.75 -5.75
CA VAL A 105 -11.22 -6.72 -6.26
C VAL A 105 -10.78 -8.16 -6.31
N ASP A 106 -11.18 -8.86 -7.37
CA ASP A 106 -10.56 -10.11 -7.77
C ASP A 106 -9.05 -9.84 -7.93
N MET A 107 -8.28 -10.31 -6.93
CA MET A 107 -6.86 -10.54 -7.07
C MET A 107 -6.72 -11.95 -7.64
N ASP A 108 -6.77 -12.04 -8.97
CA ASP A 108 -6.17 -13.16 -9.71
C ASP A 108 -4.64 -13.12 -9.55
#